data_AF-A0A956TKZ6-F1
#
_entry.id   AF-A0A956TKZ6-F1
#
_cell.length_a   1.000
_cell.length_b   1.000
_cell.length_c   1.000
_cell.angle_alpha   90.00
_cell.angle_beta   90.00
_cell.angle_gamma   90.00
#
_symmetry.space_group_name_H-M   'P 1'
#
loop_
_entity.id
_entity.type
_entity.pdbx_description
1 polymer ?
#
loop_
_entity_poly.entity_id
_entity_poly.type
_entity_poly.pdbx_seq_one_letter_code
_entity_poly.pdbx_strand_id
1 'polypeptide(L)'
;HRDIKPANIMVADLDSAEPSIRILDFGIAMTKRSSQSGIETPAMAGTPLYMSPDEAQGRKYDEQSEIYSMGCVIYEMVTGEPPFEAENAIDLIAMHAVSEPPDLAEIVGRSKLTSGLSEIVIACLAKDSKDRPASMIDLEQRLSELPVEPEPSAPDKIVPLPPVATGRPVRFVYAAGALAAILTAAAVGISLMSPSGKLDHITDKGLTSTLLSHSSEAEELSPTFVFENAGKVAISESTTTDADLEKLAGERRAGKIRELRLINPTITSKSIVWLKQLHLKTLWIKNSSGTMSSTQILFGERRGGESNEQLNLTDGDIGRLLEGTGLSEIQLEGLPIEGTCFKSAAGTELSKIRLMDCPVSDAGLAAVSDVGTPTWLCLRGADAPFSGKGLSYLSKLKKLEVLEISINNLEPGGTTELGNLKNLRGLHIFCDRKLRRGELGFLSNLPRLNDLSLAGYCMTEDAIDSLAGLNITHLTLRNTNLDDRLLSRLPPLPLETIILDDSLIEGNAAESLARLKNLKAIGVAYCRRLTPDGLDKLRKGLPGRLINRGEDEGRVEIIPYVPAGR
;
A
#
# COMPACT_ATOMS: atom_id res chain seq x y z
N HIS A 1 8.89 -7.81 16.61
CA HIS A 1 8.25 -7.27 15.39
C HIS A 1 9.05 -7.52 14.11
N ARG A 2 10.34 -7.15 14.04
CA ARG A 2 11.21 -7.22 12.82
C ARG A 2 10.91 -6.24 11.69
N ASP A 3 9.91 -5.40 11.84
CA ASP A 3 9.55 -4.38 10.84
C ASP A 3 8.94 -3.17 11.56
N ILE A 4 9.65 -2.61 12.54
CA ILE A 4 9.20 -1.37 13.21
C ILE A 4 9.52 -0.20 12.29
N LYS A 5 8.47 0.47 11.79
CA LYS A 5 8.54 1.64 10.91
C LYS A 5 7.23 2.44 11.02
N PRO A 6 7.20 3.72 10.61
CA PRO A 6 6.00 4.55 10.72
C PRO A 6 4.78 3.95 10.02
N ALA A 7 4.96 3.30 8.86
CA ALA A 7 3.89 2.64 8.12
C ALA A 7 3.19 1.50 8.90
N ASN A 8 3.84 0.94 9.92
CA ASN A 8 3.32 -0.14 10.76
C ASN A 8 2.83 0.37 12.14
N ILE A 9 2.79 1.69 12.37
CA ILE A 9 2.30 2.30 13.61
C ILE A 9 1.06 3.12 13.28
N MET A 10 -0.09 2.65 13.73
CA MET A 10 -1.38 3.33 13.56
C MET A 10 -1.69 4.18 14.77
N VAL A 11 -2.09 5.43 14.52
CA VAL A 11 -2.69 6.30 15.52
C VAL A 11 -4.19 6.34 15.25
N ALA A 12 -4.97 5.79 16.16
CA ALA A 12 -6.42 5.80 16.15
C ALA A 12 -6.95 6.77 17.21
N ASP A 13 -8.24 7.12 17.12
CA ASP A 13 -8.92 7.99 18.10
C ASP A 13 -8.22 9.37 18.26
N LEU A 14 -7.78 9.97 17.15
CA LEU A 14 -7.05 11.27 17.13
C LEU A 14 -7.82 12.43 17.78
N ASP A 15 -9.15 12.30 17.94
CA ASP A 15 -10.02 13.28 18.59
C ASP A 15 -10.12 13.07 20.12
N SER A 16 -9.54 11.99 20.64
CA SER A 16 -9.40 11.74 22.08
C SER A 16 -8.27 12.60 22.64
N ALA A 17 -8.40 13.04 23.90
CA ALA A 17 -7.29 13.64 24.64
C ALA A 17 -6.08 12.67 24.77
N GLU A 18 -6.34 11.37 24.64
CA GLU A 18 -5.34 10.31 24.59
C GLU A 18 -5.61 9.46 23.33
N PRO A 19 -4.93 9.72 22.20
CA PRO A 19 -5.08 8.90 20.99
C PRO A 19 -4.53 7.49 21.23
N SER A 20 -5.20 6.48 20.69
CA SER A 20 -4.77 5.09 20.84
C SER A 20 -3.70 4.73 19.79
N ILE A 21 -2.54 4.26 20.23
CA ILE A 21 -1.43 3.86 19.35
C ILE A 21 -1.42 2.34 19.24
N ARG A 22 -1.44 1.83 18.00
CA ARG A 22 -1.46 0.38 17.72
C ARG A 22 -0.36 0.02 16.73
N ILE A 23 0.37 -1.07 17.02
CA ILE A 23 1.33 -1.64 16.08
C ILE A 23 0.58 -2.61 15.16
N LEU A 24 0.79 -2.47 13.85
CA LEU A 24 0.20 -3.26 12.79
C LEU A 24 1.26 -4.15 12.12
N ASP A 25 0.81 -5.13 11.33
CA ASP A 25 1.67 -6.01 10.52
C ASP A 25 2.79 -6.72 11.30
N PHE A 26 2.40 -7.67 12.17
CA PHE A 26 3.33 -8.58 12.83
C PHE A 26 4.05 -9.47 11.80
N GLY A 27 5.16 -8.96 11.25
CA GLY A 27 5.86 -9.51 10.10
C GLY A 27 6.14 -11.01 10.22
N ILE A 28 5.59 -11.78 9.30
CA ILE A 28 6.02 -13.16 9.01
C ILE A 28 7.10 -13.05 7.91
N ALA A 29 8.36 -12.85 8.30
CA ALA A 29 9.48 -13.08 7.38
C ALA A 29 10.74 -13.61 8.08
N MET A 30 11.27 -14.66 7.43
CA MET A 30 12.52 -15.39 7.65
C MET A 30 12.57 -16.36 8.85
N THR A 31 12.04 -17.55 8.54
CA THR A 31 12.58 -18.89 8.78
C THR A 31 14.08 -18.93 9.12
N LYS A 32 14.39 -19.81 10.09
CA LYS A 32 15.71 -20.16 10.62
C LYS A 32 16.83 -20.19 9.57
N ARG A 33 17.93 -19.50 9.87
CA ARG A 33 19.24 -19.68 9.21
C ARG A 33 19.73 -21.11 9.41
N SER A 34 19.69 -21.93 8.36
CA SER A 34 20.57 -23.09 8.20
C SER A 34 21.80 -22.66 7.40
N SER A 35 22.94 -22.73 8.08
CA SER A 35 24.30 -22.50 7.60
C SER A 35 24.66 -23.28 6.33
N GLN A 36 25.10 -22.59 5.27
CA GLN A 36 26.26 -22.99 4.44
C GLN A 36 26.61 -21.93 3.38
N SER A 37 27.84 -21.42 3.47
CA SER A 37 28.74 -20.93 2.41
C SER A 37 28.15 -20.33 1.12
N GLY A 38 28.32 -19.02 0.96
CA GLY A 38 28.26 -18.33 -0.34
C GLY A 38 27.92 -16.85 -0.17
N ILE A 39 28.84 -15.96 -0.55
CA ILE A 39 28.55 -14.53 -0.65
C ILE A 39 27.68 -14.35 -1.90
N GLU A 40 26.38 -14.52 -1.72
CA GLU A 40 25.37 -14.03 -2.65
C GLU A 40 24.54 -13.01 -1.86
N THR A 41 24.73 -11.74 -2.18
CA THR A 41 23.91 -10.64 -1.67
C THR A 41 22.44 -10.91 -2.00
N PRO A 42 21.55 -11.09 -1.02
CA PRO A 42 20.13 -11.31 -1.29
C PRO A 42 19.54 -10.05 -1.92
N ALA A 43 18.77 -10.21 -2.99
CA ALA A 43 17.90 -9.14 -3.50
C ALA A 43 16.89 -8.77 -2.40
N MET A 44 17.20 -7.76 -1.60
CA MET A 44 16.32 -7.21 -0.57
C MET A 44 15.31 -6.29 -1.26
N ALA A 45 14.04 -6.71 -1.26
CA ALA A 45 12.91 -5.88 -1.67
C ALA A 45 12.60 -4.86 -0.57
N GLY A 46 12.78 -3.57 -0.85
CA GLY A 46 12.49 -2.44 0.04
C GLY A 46 13.74 -1.63 0.43
N THR A 47 13.57 -0.32 0.61
CA THR A 47 14.64 0.57 1.11
C THR A 47 14.81 0.33 2.62
N PRO A 48 16.00 -0.08 3.11
CA PRO A 48 16.23 -0.52 4.51
C PRO A 48 16.33 0.61 5.54
N LEU A 49 15.44 1.61 5.49
CA LEU A 49 15.52 2.88 6.26
C LEU A 49 15.49 2.71 7.79
N TYR A 50 14.99 1.58 8.30
CA TYR A 50 14.83 1.32 9.74
C TYR A 50 15.60 0.06 10.20
N MET A 51 16.51 -0.45 9.35
CA MET A 51 17.26 -1.68 9.60
C MET A 51 18.30 -1.49 10.70
N SER A 52 18.45 -2.49 11.58
CA SER A 52 19.46 -2.43 12.64
C SER A 52 20.88 -2.73 12.13
N PRO A 53 21.94 -2.27 12.84
CA PRO A 53 23.32 -2.65 12.54
C PRO A 53 23.54 -4.17 12.64
N ASP A 54 22.78 -4.84 13.52
CA ASP A 54 22.83 -6.29 13.68
C ASP A 54 22.26 -6.99 12.44
N GLU A 55 21.18 -6.47 11.86
CA GLU A 55 20.63 -6.97 10.59
C GLU A 55 21.55 -6.68 9.40
N ALA A 56 22.05 -5.45 9.30
CA ALA A 56 22.97 -5.01 8.25
C ALA A 56 24.24 -5.86 8.19
N GLN A 57 24.71 -6.35 9.35
CA GLN A 57 25.90 -7.20 9.48
C GLN A 57 25.58 -8.70 9.50
N GLY A 58 24.30 -9.09 9.33
CA GLY A 58 23.88 -10.48 9.38
C GLY A 58 24.06 -11.14 10.76
N ARG A 59 24.09 -10.36 11.85
CA ARG A 59 24.04 -10.84 13.25
C ARG A 59 22.61 -11.29 13.60
N LYS A 60 22.43 -11.78 14.84
CA LYS A 60 21.13 -12.27 15.33
C LYS A 60 20.21 -11.08 15.59
N TYR A 61 18.99 -11.12 15.06
CA TYR A 61 17.93 -10.19 15.43
C TYR A 61 17.36 -10.54 16.80
N ASP A 62 17.29 -9.57 17.69
CA ASP A 62 16.70 -9.68 19.03
C ASP A 62 16.07 -8.34 19.46
N GLU A 63 15.70 -8.23 20.74
CA GLU A 63 15.09 -7.01 21.31
C GLU A 63 15.92 -5.74 21.03
N GLN A 64 17.25 -5.86 21.06
CA GLN A 64 18.15 -4.72 20.83
C GLN A 64 18.09 -4.23 19.39
N SER A 65 17.80 -5.11 18.43
CA SER A 65 17.54 -4.71 17.04
C SER A 65 16.24 -3.90 16.92
N GLU A 66 15.21 -4.25 17.70
CA GLU A 66 13.92 -3.53 17.71
C GLU A 66 14.06 -2.14 18.32
N ILE A 67 14.88 -2.01 19.38
CA ILE A 67 15.20 -0.73 20.04
C ILE A 67 15.87 0.22 19.05
N TYR A 68 16.76 -0.30 18.19
CA TYR A 68 17.38 0.49 17.13
C TYR A 68 16.34 1.01 16.13
N SER A 69 15.48 0.14 15.61
CA SER A 69 14.43 0.54 14.66
C SER A 69 13.45 1.55 15.26
N MET A 70 13.10 1.39 16.55
CA MET A 70 12.33 2.39 17.29
C MET A 70 13.07 3.73 17.41
N GLY A 71 14.39 3.70 17.64
CA GLY A 71 15.25 4.88 17.59
C GLY A 71 15.18 5.62 16.25
N CYS A 72 15.18 4.89 15.12
CA CYS A 72 14.99 5.49 13.80
C CYS A 72 13.62 6.15 13.65
N VAL A 73 12.55 5.53 14.16
CA VAL A 73 11.19 6.10 14.16
C VAL A 73 11.14 7.38 14.98
N ILE A 74 11.67 7.37 16.22
CA ILE A 74 11.69 8.55 17.08
C ILE A 74 12.52 9.67 16.44
N TYR A 75 13.66 9.33 15.83
CA TYR A 75 14.47 10.29 15.08
C TYR A 75 13.66 10.98 13.99
N GLU A 76 12.99 10.21 13.13
CA GLU A 76 12.16 10.72 12.05
C GLU A 76 10.96 11.53 12.55
N MET A 77 10.35 11.14 13.68
CA MET A 77 9.29 11.93 14.31
C MET A 77 9.78 13.31 14.75
N VAL A 78 11.05 13.43 15.14
CA VAL A 78 11.65 14.68 15.60
C VAL A 78 12.15 15.54 14.45
N THR A 79 12.73 14.95 13.40
CA THR A 79 13.39 15.66 12.29
C THR A 79 12.52 15.79 11.03
N GLY A 80 11.54 14.91 10.85
CA GLY A 80 10.78 14.72 9.62
C GLY A 80 11.47 13.85 8.55
N GLU A 81 12.69 13.37 8.82
CA GLU A 81 13.49 12.54 7.90
C GLU A 81 14.20 11.41 8.68
N PRO A 82 14.37 10.20 8.11
CA PRO A 82 15.07 9.10 8.79
C PRO A 82 16.55 9.45 9.04
N PRO A 83 17.24 8.76 9.97
CA PRO A 83 18.61 9.10 10.34
C PRO A 83 19.63 8.93 9.20
N PHE A 84 19.33 8.07 8.22
CA PHE A 84 20.17 7.85 7.05
C PHE A 84 19.33 7.76 5.79
N GLU A 85 19.84 8.35 4.71
CA GLU A 85 19.33 8.20 3.36
C GLU A 85 20.50 7.96 2.40
N ALA A 86 20.30 7.09 1.41
CA ALA A 86 21.26 6.87 0.34
C ALA A 86 20.55 6.54 -0.97
N GLU A 87 21.21 6.80 -2.10
CA GLU A 87 20.68 6.54 -3.44
C GLU A 87 20.55 5.04 -3.76
N ASN A 88 21.30 4.18 -3.06
CA ASN A 88 21.23 2.74 -3.21
C ASN A 88 21.18 2.03 -1.85
N ALA A 89 20.59 0.82 -1.84
CA ALA A 89 20.38 0.04 -0.63
C ALA A 89 21.68 -0.40 0.04
N ILE A 90 22.76 -0.64 -0.72
CA ILE A 90 24.05 -1.10 -0.17
C ILE A 90 24.68 0.00 0.68
N ASP A 91 24.69 1.24 0.19
CA ASP A 91 25.22 2.39 0.90
C ASP A 91 24.39 2.67 2.17
N LEU A 92 23.06 2.54 2.09
CA LEU A 92 22.19 2.70 3.26
C LEU A 92 22.44 1.61 4.32
N ILE A 93 22.60 0.36 3.92
CA ILE A 93 22.98 -0.76 4.82
C ILE A 93 24.34 -0.47 5.45
N ALA A 94 25.31 0.03 4.69
CA ALA A 94 26.62 0.42 5.20
C ALA A 94 26.49 1.55 6.22
N MET A 95 25.66 2.56 5.97
CA MET A 95 25.40 3.65 6.92
C MET A 95 24.81 3.13 8.23
N HIS A 96 23.80 2.26 8.17
CA HIS A 96 23.27 1.62 9.37
C HIS A 96 24.33 0.78 10.10
N ALA A 97 25.23 0.10 9.38
CA ALA A 97 26.27 -0.73 9.97
C ALA A 97 27.38 0.07 10.68
N VAL A 98 27.79 1.23 10.16
CA VAL A 98 29.03 1.92 10.63
C VAL A 98 28.95 3.45 10.76
N SER A 99 27.97 4.14 10.18
CA SER A 99 27.90 5.60 10.23
C SER A 99 27.16 6.09 11.47
N GLU A 100 27.67 7.11 12.15
CA GLU A 100 26.96 7.76 13.26
C GLU A 100 25.78 8.60 12.73
N PRO A 101 24.63 8.61 13.43
CA PRO A 101 23.48 9.41 13.01
C PRO A 101 23.81 10.90 13.16
N PRO A 102 23.27 11.78 12.28
CA PRO A 102 23.43 13.22 12.45
C PRO A 102 22.81 13.71 13.76
N ASP A 103 23.45 14.70 14.40
CA ASP A 103 23.00 15.23 15.70
C ASP A 103 21.64 15.93 15.57
N LEU A 104 20.65 15.47 16.36
CA LEU A 104 19.32 16.07 16.43
C LEU A 104 19.36 17.55 16.81
N ALA A 105 20.28 17.94 17.69
CA ALA A 105 20.41 19.32 18.14
C ALA A 105 20.88 20.26 17.03
N GLU A 106 21.64 19.76 16.06
CA GLU A 106 22.06 20.50 14.88
C GLU A 106 20.94 20.65 13.85
N ILE A 107 20.05 19.65 13.75
CA ILE A 107 18.92 19.65 12.78
C ILE A 107 17.76 20.50 13.29
N VAL A 108 17.27 20.23 14.49
CA VAL A 108 16.03 20.84 15.01
C VAL A 108 16.32 22.15 15.77
N GLY A 109 17.57 22.32 16.20
CA GLY A 109 18.01 23.42 17.05
C GLY A 109 17.81 23.09 18.54
N ARG A 110 18.88 23.21 19.32
CA ARG A 110 18.95 22.82 20.74
C ARG A 110 17.83 23.40 21.62
N SER A 111 17.30 24.58 21.31
CA SER A 111 16.24 25.24 22.08
C SER A 111 14.82 24.70 21.81
N LYS A 112 14.66 23.82 20.81
CA LYS A 112 13.38 23.19 20.44
C LYS A 112 13.30 21.72 20.85
N LEU A 113 14.38 21.17 21.40
CA LEU A 113 14.44 19.79 21.87
C LEU A 113 14.29 19.77 23.39
N THR A 114 13.42 18.90 23.88
CA THR A 114 13.35 18.59 25.30
C THR A 114 14.72 18.10 25.77
N SER A 115 15.19 18.66 26.89
CA SER A 115 16.48 18.30 27.47
C SER A 115 16.51 16.79 27.77
N GLY A 116 17.50 16.08 27.22
CA GLY A 116 17.66 14.63 27.38
C GLY A 116 17.11 13.78 26.22
N LEU A 117 16.21 14.30 25.38
CA LEU A 117 15.65 13.53 24.26
C LEU A 117 16.72 13.11 23.25
N SER A 118 17.65 14.01 22.94
CA SER A 118 18.76 13.72 22.00
C SER A 118 19.64 12.58 22.48
N GLU A 119 19.91 12.51 23.79
CA GLU A 119 20.75 11.47 24.38
C GLU A 119 20.07 10.10 24.31
N ILE A 120 18.75 10.06 24.54
CA ILE A 120 17.96 8.83 24.45
C ILE A 120 17.93 8.32 23.00
N VAL A 121 17.68 9.19 22.02
CA VAL A 121 17.64 8.79 20.60
C VAL A 121 19.00 8.32 20.11
N ILE A 122 20.08 9.03 20.46
CA ILE A 122 21.45 8.61 20.12
C ILE A 122 21.78 7.25 20.76
N ALA A 123 21.38 7.02 22.01
CA ALA A 123 21.56 5.72 22.66
C ALA A 123 20.82 4.60 21.92
N CYS A 124 19.58 4.82 21.48
CA CYS A 124 18.85 3.83 20.67
C CYS A 124 19.56 3.52 19.34
N LEU A 125 20.17 4.53 18.72
CA LEU A 125 20.88 4.43 17.44
C LEU A 125 22.33 3.97 17.57
N ALA A 126 22.77 3.55 18.76
CA ALA A 126 24.13 3.06 18.97
C ALA A 126 24.41 1.77 18.17
N LYS A 127 25.63 1.67 17.63
CA LYS A 127 26.03 0.53 16.78
C LYS A 127 26.29 -0.75 17.58
N ASP A 128 26.86 -0.62 18.77
CA ASP A 128 26.91 -1.71 19.74
C ASP A 128 25.56 -1.79 20.47
N SER A 129 25.00 -3.00 20.54
CA SER A 129 23.73 -3.25 21.23
C SER A 129 23.83 -3.06 22.74
N LYS A 130 25.04 -3.06 23.32
CA LYS A 130 25.24 -2.81 24.76
C LYS A 130 25.09 -1.35 25.16
N ASP A 131 25.26 -0.44 24.22
CA ASP A 131 25.16 1.01 24.46
C ASP A 131 23.72 1.52 24.27
N ARG A 132 22.81 0.64 23.82
CA ARG A 132 21.38 0.90 23.70
C ARG A 132 20.68 0.72 25.06
N PRO A 133 19.45 1.25 25.23
CA PRO A 133 18.61 0.92 26.38
C PRO A 133 18.54 -0.59 26.63
N ALA A 134 18.52 -0.99 27.89
CA ALA A 134 18.62 -2.41 28.25
C ALA A 134 17.40 -3.22 27.80
N SER A 135 16.25 -2.57 27.67
CA SER A 135 14.98 -3.14 27.19
C SER A 135 14.05 -2.05 26.67
N MET A 136 12.96 -2.44 26.02
CA MET A 136 11.89 -1.48 25.65
C MET A 136 11.25 -0.79 26.86
N ILE A 137 11.21 -1.45 28.02
CA ILE A 137 10.71 -0.86 29.28
C ILE A 137 11.66 0.22 29.81
N ASP A 138 12.98 -0.02 29.70
CA ASP A 138 14.01 0.99 30.05
C ASP A 138 13.89 2.21 29.12
N LEU A 139 13.64 2.00 27.82
CA LEU A 139 13.38 3.08 26.88
C LEU A 139 12.12 3.88 27.23
N GLU A 140 10.99 3.20 27.50
CA GLU A 140 9.74 3.84 27.93
C GLU A 140 9.95 4.68 29.19
N GLN A 141 10.60 4.11 30.21
CA GLN A 141 10.88 4.81 31.46
C GLN A 141 11.70 6.08 31.21
N ARG A 142 12.81 5.99 30.47
CA ARG A 142 13.66 7.16 30.13
C ARG A 142 12.90 8.24 29.39
N LEU A 143 12.00 7.87 28.47
CA LEU A 143 11.15 8.82 27.75
C LEU A 143 10.11 9.48 28.67
N SER A 144 9.53 8.72 29.61
CA SER A 144 8.55 9.23 30.57
C SER A 144 9.14 10.18 31.63
N GLU A 145 10.44 10.03 31.91
CA GLU A 145 11.18 10.86 32.87
C GLU A 145 11.66 12.19 32.26
N LEU A 146 11.51 12.36 30.94
CA LEU A 146 11.81 13.64 30.30
C LEU A 146 10.91 14.74 30.86
N PRO A 147 11.46 15.95 31.12
CA PRO A 147 10.67 17.05 31.62
C PRO A 147 9.57 17.41 30.61
N VAL A 148 8.32 17.29 31.03
CA VAL A 148 7.17 17.84 30.30
C VAL A 148 7.25 19.35 30.46
N GLU A 149 7.78 20.05 29.46
CA GLU A 149 7.66 21.50 29.45
C GLU A 149 6.16 21.87 29.40
N PRO A 150 5.70 22.85 30.20
CA PRO A 150 4.33 23.32 30.09
C PRO A 150 4.08 23.73 28.64
N GLU A 151 2.96 23.26 28.07
CA GLU A 151 2.62 23.60 26.69
C GLU A 151 2.82 25.11 26.46
N PRO A 152 3.62 25.52 25.47
CA PRO A 152 3.68 26.91 25.11
C PRO A 152 2.24 27.33 24.74
N SER A 153 1.68 28.26 25.50
CA SER A 153 0.42 28.93 25.14
C SER A 153 0.49 29.29 23.66
N ALA A 154 -0.50 28.84 22.89
CA ALA A 154 -0.55 28.90 21.44
C ALA A 154 0.16 30.15 20.89
N PRO A 155 1.17 30.01 20.01
CA PRO A 155 1.84 31.18 19.46
C PRO A 155 0.89 31.93 18.53
N ASP A 156 0.60 33.19 18.90
CA ASP A 156 0.08 34.20 17.98
C ASP A 156 1.09 34.34 16.82
N LYS A 157 0.64 33.99 15.61
CA LYS A 157 1.35 34.02 14.32
C LYS A 157 2.49 33.01 14.17
N ILE A 158 2.20 31.94 13.42
CA ILE A 158 3.21 31.09 12.78
C ILE A 158 3.97 31.96 11.75
N VAL A 159 5.23 32.29 12.04
CA VAL A 159 6.13 32.88 11.05
C VAL A 159 6.53 31.78 10.06
N PRO A 160 6.35 31.97 8.74
CA PRO A 160 6.73 30.96 7.75
C PRO A 160 8.25 30.72 7.80
N LEU A 161 8.68 29.46 7.79
CA LEU A 161 10.07 29.11 7.51
C LEU A 161 10.47 29.67 6.14
N PRO A 162 11.65 30.29 5.99
CA PRO A 162 12.11 30.74 4.69
C PRO A 162 12.32 29.53 3.76
N PRO A 163 12.09 29.68 2.44
CA PRO A 163 12.28 28.61 1.49
C PRO A 163 13.75 28.19 1.47
N VAL A 164 13.98 26.87 1.56
CA VAL A 164 15.30 26.27 1.36
C VAL A 164 15.84 26.70 0.00
N ALA A 165 16.89 27.53 0.02
CA ALA A 165 17.56 27.99 -1.17
C ALA A 165 18.26 26.81 -1.85
N THR A 166 17.81 26.48 -3.04
CA THR A 166 18.50 25.56 -3.94
C THR A 166 19.75 26.25 -4.50
N GLY A 167 20.93 25.70 -4.20
CA GLY A 167 22.13 25.84 -5.05
C GLY A 167 23.47 26.03 -4.33
N ARG A 168 24.31 24.97 -4.34
CA ARG A 168 25.56 24.88 -5.14
C ARG A 168 26.38 23.62 -4.76
N PRO A 169 27.15 23.02 -5.69
CA PRO A 169 27.90 21.80 -5.45
C PRO A 169 29.18 22.13 -4.67
N VAL A 170 29.40 21.48 -3.52
CA VAL A 170 30.68 21.55 -2.81
C VAL A 170 31.55 20.39 -3.32
N ARG A 171 32.50 20.71 -4.22
CA ARG A 171 33.64 19.86 -4.55
C ARG A 171 34.75 20.10 -3.51
N PHE A 172 35.43 19.02 -3.10
CA PHE A 172 36.55 18.92 -2.11
C PHE A 172 36.10 19.16 -0.65
N VAL A 173 36.32 18.30 0.35
CA VAL A 173 37.48 17.49 0.80
C VAL A 173 36.86 16.28 1.53
N TYR A 174 37.20 15.01 1.27
CA TYR A 174 38.21 14.24 2.03
C TYR A 174 38.85 13.17 1.12
N ALA A 175 39.99 13.53 0.54
CA ALA A 175 41.05 12.58 0.22
C ALA A 175 41.97 12.51 1.45
N ALA A 176 41.66 11.63 2.41
CA ALA A 176 42.56 11.11 3.44
C ALA A 176 41.74 10.19 4.37
N GLY A 177 41.79 8.88 4.14
CA GLY A 177 41.08 7.90 4.97
C GLY A 177 40.93 6.52 4.36
N ALA A 178 41.19 6.36 3.05
CA ALA A 178 41.12 5.07 2.35
C ALA A 178 42.41 4.23 2.44
N LEU A 179 43.27 4.46 3.43
CA LEU A 179 44.54 3.75 3.58
C LEU A 179 44.79 3.30 5.03
N ALA A 180 43.84 2.57 5.63
CA ALA A 180 44.05 1.93 6.93
C ALA A 180 43.30 0.59 7.15
N ALA A 181 42.51 0.11 6.19
CA ALA A 181 41.70 -1.11 6.36
C ALA A 181 42.13 -2.30 5.47
N ILE A 182 43.33 -2.27 4.89
CA ILE A 182 43.89 -3.38 4.07
C ILE A 182 45.04 -4.13 4.80
N LEU A 183 45.40 -3.76 6.03
CA LEU A 183 46.52 -4.36 6.78
C LEU A 183 46.13 -5.16 8.04
N THR A 184 44.94 -5.77 8.05
CA THR A 184 44.57 -6.82 9.02
C THR A 184 43.93 -8.03 8.34
N ALA A 185 44.43 -8.40 7.16
CA ALA A 185 44.09 -9.66 6.47
C ALA A 185 45.31 -10.55 6.21
N ALA A 186 46.40 -10.37 6.97
CA ALA A 186 47.63 -11.14 6.81
C ALA A 186 48.24 -11.56 8.16
N ALA A 187 47.46 -12.25 9.00
CA ALA A 187 48.00 -13.04 10.11
C ALA A 187 46.91 -13.97 10.67
N VAL A 188 46.51 -15.02 9.93
CA VAL A 188 46.26 -16.39 10.42
C VAL A 188 46.04 -17.29 9.19
N GLY A 189 47.16 -17.68 8.58
CA GLY A 189 47.35 -18.97 7.91
C GLY A 189 48.77 -19.36 8.31
N ILE A 190 49.07 -20.49 8.95
CA ILE A 190 48.96 -21.86 8.46
C ILE A 190 49.29 -22.79 9.65
N SER A 191 48.46 -23.81 9.92
CA SER A 191 48.78 -25.12 10.55
C SER A 191 47.46 -25.77 10.98
N LEU A 192 47.02 -26.97 10.59
CA LEU A 192 47.55 -28.16 9.91
C LEU A 192 46.33 -28.86 9.24
N MET A 193 46.36 -29.16 7.94
CA MET A 193 46.61 -30.48 7.32
C MET A 193 45.77 -31.68 7.83
N SER A 194 44.64 -31.95 7.14
CA SER A 194 44.15 -33.22 6.51
C SER A 194 44.05 -34.56 7.32
N PRO A 195 43.41 -35.63 6.78
CA PRO A 195 42.00 -35.82 6.37
C PRO A 195 41.41 -37.19 6.86
N SER A 196 40.23 -37.60 6.34
CA SER A 196 39.59 -38.96 6.34
C SER A 196 38.44 -39.12 7.36
N GLY A 197 37.29 -39.76 7.09
CA GLY A 197 36.86 -40.62 5.99
C GLY A 197 35.33 -40.88 6.03
N LYS A 198 34.91 -41.78 5.13
CA LYS A 198 33.56 -42.04 4.59
C LYS A 198 32.55 -42.78 5.51
N LEU A 199 31.27 -42.64 5.11
CA LEU A 199 30.12 -43.58 5.05
C LEU A 199 29.94 -44.61 6.19
N ASP A 200 28.73 -44.72 6.77
CA ASP A 200 27.63 -45.53 6.21
C ASP A 200 26.35 -45.51 7.07
N HIS A 201 25.26 -45.91 6.41
CA HIS A 201 23.90 -46.15 6.87
C HIS A 201 23.73 -46.96 8.18
N ILE A 202 22.58 -46.78 8.85
CA ILE A 202 21.49 -47.79 9.01
C ILE A 202 20.60 -47.41 10.22
N THR A 203 19.31 -47.62 9.97
CA THR A 203 18.08 -47.40 10.72
C THR A 203 17.91 -48.14 12.05
N ASP A 204 16.99 -47.58 12.83
CA ASP A 204 15.91 -48.24 13.60
C ASP A 204 16.10 -48.57 15.09
N LYS A 205 14.94 -48.61 15.77
CA LYS A 205 14.60 -48.73 17.21
C LYS A 205 14.17 -47.39 17.81
N GLY A 206 12.89 -47.09 18.03
CA GLY A 206 11.76 -47.97 18.31
C GLY A 206 11.54 -48.11 19.82
N LEU A 207 10.27 -47.94 20.20
CA LEU A 207 9.60 -48.23 21.49
C LEU A 207 9.68 -47.15 22.56
N THR A 208 8.64 -46.32 22.71
CA THR A 208 7.27 -46.55 23.25
C THR A 208 7.18 -46.29 24.73
N SER A 209 6.23 -45.44 25.13
CA SER A 209 5.15 -45.70 26.10
C SER A 209 4.63 -44.35 26.64
N THR A 210 3.36 -44.07 26.95
CA THR A 210 2.08 -44.80 26.94
C THR A 210 1.06 -43.85 27.60
N LEU A 211 -0.23 -43.86 27.13
CA LEU A 211 -1.47 -43.36 27.77
C LEU A 211 -1.70 -41.83 27.79
N LEU A 212 -2.90 -41.26 27.52
CA LEU A 212 -4.27 -41.78 27.35
C LEU A 212 -5.11 -40.80 26.52
N SER A 213 -5.91 -41.40 25.64
CA SER A 213 -7.26 -41.02 25.18
C SER A 213 -7.88 -39.71 25.69
N HIS A 214 -8.36 -38.88 24.74
CA HIS A 214 -9.75 -38.42 24.70
C HIS A 214 -10.22 -38.43 23.24
N SER A 215 -11.11 -39.36 22.92
CA SER A 215 -12.02 -39.27 21.77
C SER A 215 -13.19 -38.38 22.18
N SER A 216 -13.47 -37.32 21.42
CA SER A 216 -14.80 -36.75 21.34
C SER A 216 -15.00 -36.16 19.96
N GLU A 217 -15.95 -36.76 19.24
CA GLU A 217 -16.65 -36.15 18.12
C GLU A 217 -17.10 -34.73 18.52
N ALA A 218 -16.77 -33.77 17.66
CA ALA A 218 -17.47 -32.49 17.56
C ALA A 218 -17.42 -32.06 16.10
N GLU A 219 -18.20 -32.79 15.31
CA GLU A 219 -18.67 -32.42 14.00
C GLU A 219 -19.72 -31.32 14.19
N GLU A 220 -19.28 -30.06 14.20
CA GLU A 220 -20.14 -28.89 13.95
C GLU A 220 -19.26 -27.75 13.42
N LEU A 221 -18.78 -27.92 12.19
CA LEU A 221 -18.21 -26.82 11.42
C LEU A 221 -19.34 -25.83 11.12
N SER A 222 -19.29 -24.67 11.77
CA SER A 222 -20.02 -23.45 11.44
C SER A 222 -20.04 -23.22 9.91
N PRO A 223 -21.06 -22.52 9.37
CA PRO A 223 -21.14 -22.35 7.93
C PRO A 223 -19.91 -21.59 7.42
N THR A 224 -19.09 -22.25 6.59
CA THR A 224 -17.92 -21.63 5.91
C THR A 224 -18.29 -20.34 5.17
N PHE A 225 -19.58 -20.20 4.83
CA PHE A 225 -20.13 -19.05 4.12
C PHE A 225 -21.14 -18.26 4.95
N VAL A 226 -20.90 -16.96 5.05
CA VAL A 226 -21.88 -15.96 5.48
C VAL A 226 -22.71 -15.54 4.28
N PHE A 227 -24.01 -15.36 4.50
CA PHE A 227 -24.96 -14.99 3.45
C PHE A 227 -25.59 -13.64 3.73
N GLU A 228 -25.40 -12.70 2.81
CA GLU A 228 -25.98 -11.36 2.88
C GLU A 228 -27.08 -11.18 1.83
N ASN A 229 -27.81 -10.05 1.93
CA ASN A 229 -28.83 -9.65 0.95
C ASN A 229 -29.86 -10.75 0.67
N ALA A 230 -30.39 -11.37 1.73
CA ALA A 230 -31.33 -12.48 1.68
C ALA A 230 -30.79 -13.70 0.89
N GLY A 231 -29.49 -13.98 1.02
CA GLY A 231 -28.82 -15.12 0.39
C GLY A 231 -28.41 -14.92 -1.07
N LYS A 232 -28.38 -13.66 -1.54
CA LYS A 232 -27.86 -13.33 -2.88
C LYS A 232 -26.35 -13.18 -2.92
N VAL A 233 -25.74 -12.88 -1.78
CA VAL A 233 -24.29 -12.76 -1.63
C VAL A 233 -23.84 -13.87 -0.69
N ALA A 234 -22.83 -14.63 -1.09
CA ALA A 234 -22.18 -15.64 -0.26
C ALA A 234 -20.71 -15.24 -0.06
N ILE A 235 -20.24 -15.29 1.19
CA ILE A 235 -18.92 -14.79 1.58
C ILE A 235 -18.21 -15.86 2.39
N SER A 236 -17.07 -16.35 1.90
CA SER A 236 -16.24 -17.25 2.68
C SER A 236 -15.61 -16.49 3.85
N GLU A 237 -15.68 -17.04 5.07
CA GLU A 237 -15.02 -16.45 6.24
C GLU A 237 -13.53 -16.83 6.35
N SER A 238 -13.10 -17.82 5.57
CA SER A 238 -11.74 -18.39 5.63
C SER A 238 -11.32 -18.96 4.27
N THR A 239 -10.13 -19.57 4.24
CA THR A 239 -9.60 -20.30 3.09
C THR A 239 -10.65 -21.25 2.52
N THR A 240 -11.05 -21.02 1.28
CA THR A 240 -12.08 -21.84 0.62
C THR A 240 -11.48 -23.08 -0.04
N THR A 241 -12.04 -24.26 0.24
CA THR A 241 -11.64 -25.51 -0.40
C THR A 241 -12.65 -25.98 -1.46
N ASP A 242 -12.25 -26.95 -2.28
CA ASP A 242 -13.14 -27.68 -3.19
C ASP A 242 -14.40 -28.22 -2.46
N ALA A 243 -14.24 -28.77 -1.26
CA ALA A 243 -15.35 -29.33 -0.48
C ALA A 243 -16.35 -28.25 -0.03
N ASP A 244 -15.86 -27.06 0.29
CA ASP A 244 -16.71 -25.92 0.64
C ASP A 244 -17.55 -25.47 -0.55
N LEU A 245 -16.96 -25.44 -1.74
CA LEU A 245 -17.66 -25.10 -2.98
C LEU A 245 -18.66 -26.18 -3.41
N GLU A 246 -18.34 -27.45 -3.22
CA GLU A 246 -19.29 -28.56 -3.41
C GLU A 246 -20.50 -28.42 -2.48
N LYS A 247 -20.24 -28.17 -1.18
CA LYS A 247 -21.29 -27.95 -0.18
C LYS A 247 -22.17 -26.76 -0.56
N LEU A 248 -21.56 -25.65 -0.99
CA LEU A 248 -22.26 -24.45 -1.45
C LEU A 248 -23.15 -24.74 -2.67
N ALA A 249 -22.64 -25.46 -3.66
CA ALA A 249 -23.39 -25.84 -4.86
C ALA A 249 -24.56 -26.80 -4.55
N GLY A 250 -24.41 -27.64 -3.52
CA GLY A 250 -25.46 -28.52 -3.02
C GLY A 250 -26.55 -27.83 -2.18
N GLU A 251 -26.36 -26.57 -1.76
CA GLU A 251 -27.36 -25.88 -0.95
C GLU A 251 -28.63 -25.56 -1.74
N ARG A 252 -29.80 -25.67 -1.10
CA ARG A 252 -31.11 -25.32 -1.73
C ARG A 252 -31.16 -23.89 -2.29
N ARG A 253 -30.33 -22.99 -1.77
CA ARG A 253 -30.24 -21.59 -2.20
C ARG A 253 -29.15 -21.32 -3.24
N ALA A 254 -28.38 -22.32 -3.66
CA ALA A 254 -27.27 -22.20 -4.61
C ALA A 254 -27.64 -21.40 -5.87
N GLY A 255 -28.76 -21.75 -6.53
CA GLY A 255 -29.23 -21.04 -7.73
C GLY A 255 -29.77 -19.61 -7.51
N LYS A 256 -29.76 -19.11 -6.27
CA LYS A 256 -30.13 -17.72 -5.93
C LYS A 256 -28.91 -16.84 -5.66
N ILE A 257 -27.74 -17.43 -5.49
CA ILE A 257 -26.49 -16.71 -5.26
C ILE A 257 -26.14 -15.98 -6.55
N ARG A 258 -25.90 -14.68 -6.45
CA ARG A 258 -25.49 -13.82 -7.58
C ARG A 258 -24.06 -13.35 -7.44
N GLU A 259 -23.59 -13.24 -6.20
CA GLU A 259 -22.25 -12.80 -5.85
C GLU A 259 -21.61 -13.80 -4.91
N LEU A 260 -20.40 -14.20 -5.25
CA LEU A 260 -19.59 -15.08 -4.42
C LEU A 260 -18.26 -14.39 -4.11
N ARG A 261 -17.89 -14.38 -2.84
CA ARG A 261 -16.65 -13.80 -2.33
C ARG A 261 -15.81 -14.92 -1.71
N LEU A 262 -14.62 -15.13 -2.27
CA LEU A 262 -13.72 -16.21 -1.89
C LEU A 262 -12.41 -15.67 -1.33
N ILE A 263 -11.98 -16.19 -0.19
CA ILE A 263 -10.72 -15.86 0.48
C ILE A 263 -9.78 -17.07 0.34
N ASN A 264 -8.57 -16.83 -0.16
CA ASN A 264 -7.51 -17.82 -0.39
C ASN A 264 -8.04 -19.14 -1.00
N PRO A 265 -8.86 -19.12 -2.07
CA PRO A 265 -9.49 -20.33 -2.52
C PRO A 265 -8.47 -21.27 -3.19
N THR A 266 -8.52 -22.54 -2.81
CA THR A 266 -7.86 -23.62 -3.52
C THR A 266 -8.82 -24.12 -4.60
N ILE A 267 -8.67 -23.64 -5.84
CA ILE A 267 -9.56 -23.99 -6.95
C ILE A 267 -8.93 -25.08 -7.80
N THR A 268 -9.58 -26.25 -7.90
CA THR A 268 -9.24 -27.29 -8.88
C THR A 268 -10.24 -27.32 -10.06
N SER A 269 -10.01 -28.22 -11.03
CA SER A 269 -10.97 -28.51 -12.09
C SER A 269 -12.36 -28.89 -11.57
N LYS A 270 -12.49 -29.46 -10.37
CA LYS A 270 -13.79 -29.78 -9.75
C LYS A 270 -14.53 -28.52 -9.31
N SER A 271 -13.82 -27.60 -8.66
CA SER A 271 -14.35 -26.29 -8.26
C SER A 271 -14.94 -25.50 -9.42
N ILE A 272 -14.30 -25.54 -10.59
CA ILE A 272 -14.80 -24.87 -11.79
C ILE A 272 -16.18 -25.42 -12.21
N VAL A 273 -16.41 -26.73 -12.08
CA VAL A 273 -17.72 -27.33 -12.41
C VAL A 273 -18.81 -26.82 -11.47
N TRP A 274 -18.53 -26.75 -10.17
CA TRP A 274 -19.49 -26.24 -9.19
C TRP A 274 -19.76 -24.74 -9.35
N LEU A 275 -18.72 -23.94 -9.58
CA LEU A 275 -18.88 -22.50 -9.83
C LEU A 275 -19.76 -22.22 -11.07
N LYS A 276 -19.65 -23.04 -12.11
CA LYS A 276 -20.52 -22.93 -13.30
C LYS A 276 -22.00 -23.22 -12.99
N GLN A 277 -22.29 -24.11 -12.05
CA GLN A 277 -23.67 -24.42 -11.64
C GLN A 277 -24.32 -23.30 -10.83
N LEU A 278 -23.53 -22.42 -10.21
CA LEU A 278 -24.04 -21.30 -9.43
C LEU A 278 -24.59 -20.15 -10.30
N HIS A 279 -24.26 -20.11 -11.60
CA HIS A 279 -24.71 -19.05 -12.53
C HIS A 279 -24.48 -17.63 -11.98
N LEU A 280 -23.29 -17.42 -11.42
CA LEU A 280 -22.92 -16.18 -10.74
C LEU A 280 -22.92 -14.99 -11.71
N LYS A 281 -23.33 -13.83 -11.20
CA LYS A 281 -23.18 -12.55 -11.89
C LYS A 281 -21.81 -11.93 -11.61
N THR A 282 -21.38 -12.02 -10.35
CA THR A 282 -20.20 -11.39 -9.80
C THR A 282 -19.37 -12.42 -9.02
N LEU A 283 -18.06 -12.40 -9.22
CA LEU A 283 -17.14 -13.20 -8.44
C LEU A 283 -16.01 -12.32 -7.91
N TRP A 284 -15.77 -12.38 -6.60
CA TRP A 284 -14.61 -11.78 -5.96
C TRP A 284 -13.70 -12.88 -5.42
N ILE A 285 -12.42 -12.79 -5.74
CA ILE A 285 -11.39 -13.66 -5.22
C ILE A 285 -10.31 -12.78 -4.59
N LYS A 286 -10.02 -13.04 -3.33
CA LYS A 286 -8.88 -12.46 -2.61
C LYS A 286 -7.85 -13.55 -2.35
N ASN A 287 -6.64 -13.33 -2.86
CA ASN A 287 -5.49 -14.15 -2.51
C ASN A 287 -4.57 -13.36 -1.57
N SER A 288 -4.69 -13.67 -0.28
CA SER A 288 -3.83 -13.21 0.80
C SER A 288 -2.59 -14.09 0.98
N SER A 289 -2.38 -15.14 0.15
CA SER A 289 -1.10 -15.87 0.16
C SER A 289 0.00 -14.88 -0.18
N GLY A 290 0.88 -14.59 0.79
CA GLY A 290 1.78 -13.45 0.78
C GLY A 290 2.34 -13.09 -0.60
N THR A 291 2.20 -11.82 -0.95
CA THR A 291 2.91 -11.10 -2.03
C THR A 291 4.08 -11.90 -2.60
N MET A 292 3.83 -12.69 -3.65
CA MET A 292 4.90 -13.17 -4.51
C MET A 292 5.51 -11.93 -5.15
N SER A 293 6.68 -11.51 -4.67
CA SER A 293 7.39 -10.36 -5.27
C SER A 293 7.55 -10.59 -6.77
N SER A 294 7.45 -9.52 -7.56
CA SER A 294 7.59 -9.47 -9.02
C SER A 294 8.82 -10.22 -9.58
N THR A 295 9.82 -10.48 -8.73
CA THR A 295 11.05 -11.23 -9.05
C THR A 295 10.85 -12.74 -9.24
N GLN A 296 9.86 -13.39 -8.61
CA GLN A 296 9.68 -14.85 -8.71
C GLN A 296 8.92 -15.29 -9.97
N ILE A 297 8.17 -14.38 -10.59
CA ILE A 297 7.44 -14.62 -11.84
C ILE A 297 8.36 -14.55 -13.07
N LEU A 298 9.36 -13.66 -13.02
CA LEU A 298 10.25 -13.39 -14.16
C LEU A 298 11.35 -14.44 -14.36
N PHE A 299 11.68 -15.22 -13.33
CA PHE A 299 12.72 -16.25 -13.39
C PHE A 299 12.10 -17.62 -13.11
N GLY A 300 11.73 -18.36 -14.16
CA GLY A 300 11.12 -19.69 -14.09
C GLY A 300 12.00 -20.79 -13.48
N GLU A 301 12.47 -20.63 -12.25
CA GLU A 301 13.17 -21.66 -11.49
C GLU A 301 12.16 -22.55 -10.74
N ARG A 302 11.66 -23.58 -11.44
CA ARG A 302 11.18 -24.78 -10.75
C ARG A 302 12.39 -25.55 -10.22
N ARG A 303 12.68 -25.43 -8.92
CA ARG A 303 13.52 -26.41 -8.21
C ARG A 303 12.63 -27.38 -7.46
N GLY A 304 12.74 -28.66 -7.84
CA GLY A 304 11.97 -29.75 -7.27
C GLY A 304 12.43 -30.16 -5.88
N GLY A 305 11.50 -30.80 -5.16
CA GLY A 305 11.76 -31.47 -3.88
C GLY A 305 10.76 -31.06 -2.81
N GLU A 306 9.74 -31.89 -2.62
CA GLU A 306 8.69 -31.85 -1.58
C GLU A 306 7.59 -30.79 -1.74
N SER A 307 6.42 -31.30 -2.13
CA SER A 307 5.15 -30.62 -2.37
C SER A 307 4.56 -30.02 -1.10
N ASN A 308 4.79 -28.73 -0.88
CA ASN A 308 3.80 -27.89 -0.21
C ASN A 308 2.86 -27.35 -1.30
N GLU A 309 1.92 -28.19 -1.73
CA GLU A 309 0.76 -27.81 -2.53
C GLU A 309 -0.19 -26.92 -1.70
N GLN A 310 0.24 -25.71 -1.35
CA GLN A 310 -0.73 -24.61 -1.24
C GLN A 310 -0.93 -24.11 -2.66
N LEU A 311 -1.94 -24.70 -3.31
CA LEU A 311 -2.37 -24.41 -4.67
C LEU A 311 -2.84 -22.95 -4.78
N ASN A 312 -1.88 -22.04 -4.93
CA ASN A 312 -2.12 -20.67 -5.32
C ASN A 312 -2.78 -20.67 -6.72
N LEU A 313 -3.95 -20.04 -6.83
CA LEU A 313 -4.61 -19.77 -8.10
C LEU A 313 -3.62 -19.19 -9.11
N THR A 314 -3.43 -19.89 -10.22
CA THR A 314 -2.57 -19.39 -11.30
C THR A 314 -3.36 -18.52 -12.27
N ASP A 315 -2.65 -17.72 -13.05
CA ASP A 315 -3.21 -16.94 -14.15
C ASP A 315 -4.02 -17.84 -15.12
N GLY A 316 -3.58 -19.07 -15.39
CA GLY A 316 -4.34 -20.02 -16.22
C GLY A 316 -5.63 -20.55 -15.58
N ASP A 317 -5.67 -20.68 -14.25
CA ASP A 317 -6.86 -21.14 -13.52
C ASP A 317 -7.99 -20.12 -13.60
N ILE A 318 -7.65 -18.83 -13.51
CA ILE A 318 -8.60 -17.73 -13.70
C ILE A 318 -9.24 -17.83 -15.09
N GLY A 319 -8.47 -18.15 -16.12
CA GLY A 319 -9.02 -18.32 -17.47
C GLY A 319 -10.02 -19.46 -17.60
N ARG A 320 -9.72 -20.61 -16.98
CA ARG A 320 -10.65 -21.75 -16.96
C ARG A 320 -11.92 -21.45 -16.15
N LEU A 321 -11.81 -20.60 -15.14
CA LEU A 321 -12.94 -20.13 -14.35
C LEU A 321 -13.82 -19.16 -15.15
N LEU A 322 -13.23 -18.26 -15.94
CA LEU A 322 -13.99 -17.32 -16.77
C LEU A 322 -14.71 -18.03 -17.92
N GLU A 323 -14.14 -19.12 -18.44
CA GLU A 323 -14.73 -19.90 -19.51
C GLU A 323 -16.05 -20.54 -19.08
N GLY A 324 -17.19 -20.05 -19.58
CA GLY A 324 -18.49 -20.68 -19.41
C GLY A 324 -19.22 -20.41 -18.09
N THR A 325 -18.73 -19.49 -17.25
CA THR A 325 -19.44 -19.06 -16.01
C THR A 325 -20.49 -17.97 -16.25
N GLY A 326 -20.46 -17.28 -17.41
CA GLY A 326 -21.43 -16.22 -17.72
C GLY A 326 -21.30 -14.96 -16.84
N LEU A 327 -20.15 -14.80 -16.17
CA LEU A 327 -19.88 -13.66 -15.29
C LEU A 327 -19.97 -12.33 -16.04
N SER A 328 -20.55 -11.33 -15.38
CA SER A 328 -20.57 -9.94 -15.86
C SER A 328 -19.57 -9.04 -15.13
N GLU A 329 -19.14 -9.45 -13.93
CA GLU A 329 -18.19 -8.71 -13.09
C GLU A 329 -17.21 -9.68 -12.43
N ILE A 330 -15.94 -9.32 -12.41
CA ILE A 330 -14.91 -10.04 -11.67
C ILE A 330 -14.02 -9.07 -10.88
N GLN A 331 -13.70 -9.46 -9.65
CA GLN A 331 -12.70 -8.77 -8.83
C GLN A 331 -11.65 -9.79 -8.39
N LEU A 332 -10.39 -9.45 -8.62
CA LEU A 332 -9.23 -10.22 -8.24
C LEU A 332 -8.38 -9.36 -7.33
N GLU A 333 -7.91 -9.93 -6.22
CA GLU A 333 -7.01 -9.27 -5.29
C GLU A 333 -5.78 -10.12 -5.00
N GLY A 334 -4.58 -9.55 -5.10
CA GLY A 334 -3.32 -10.25 -4.79
C GLY A 334 -2.92 -11.36 -5.78
N LEU A 335 -3.45 -11.34 -7.00
CA LEU A 335 -3.20 -12.37 -8.02
C LEU A 335 -2.39 -11.81 -9.21
N PRO A 336 -1.29 -12.47 -9.63
CA PRO A 336 -0.52 -12.04 -10.79
C PRO A 336 -1.30 -12.23 -12.10
N ILE A 337 -1.23 -11.22 -12.96
CA ILE A 337 -1.90 -11.18 -14.26
C ILE A 337 -0.83 -11.14 -15.36
N GLU A 338 -0.53 -12.31 -15.93
CA GLU A 338 0.63 -12.54 -16.81
C GLU A 338 0.25 -12.74 -18.29
N GLY A 339 -1.04 -12.88 -18.59
CA GLY A 339 -1.56 -12.84 -19.96
C GLY A 339 -2.10 -14.16 -20.51
N THR A 340 -2.33 -15.16 -19.67
CA THR A 340 -3.09 -16.39 -19.96
C THR A 340 -4.53 -16.35 -19.42
N CYS A 341 -4.78 -15.66 -18.30
CA CYS A 341 -6.09 -15.61 -17.64
C CYS A 341 -7.22 -15.13 -18.54
N PHE A 342 -7.05 -14.02 -19.25
CA PHE A 342 -8.12 -13.45 -20.05
C PHE A 342 -8.15 -13.97 -21.51
N LYS A 343 -7.19 -14.80 -21.94
CA LYS A 343 -7.19 -15.39 -23.29
C LYS A 343 -8.40 -16.30 -23.51
N SER A 344 -8.76 -17.09 -22.50
CA SER A 344 -9.91 -17.98 -22.54
C SER A 344 -11.24 -17.28 -22.24
N ALA A 345 -11.20 -15.98 -21.89
CA ALA A 345 -12.39 -15.17 -21.63
C ALA A 345 -13.00 -14.58 -22.92
N ALA A 346 -12.48 -14.94 -24.09
CA ALA A 346 -13.05 -14.55 -25.37
C ALA A 346 -14.51 -15.03 -25.49
N GLY A 347 -15.44 -14.09 -25.74
CA GLY A 347 -16.87 -14.38 -25.79
C GLY A 347 -17.62 -14.22 -24.46
N THR A 348 -16.94 -13.83 -23.39
CA THR A 348 -17.59 -13.45 -22.12
C THR A 348 -18.15 -12.01 -22.17
N GLU A 349 -19.25 -11.77 -21.44
CA GLU A 349 -19.85 -10.43 -21.29
C GLU A 349 -19.31 -9.69 -20.05
N LEU A 350 -18.02 -9.86 -19.75
CA LEU A 350 -17.36 -9.21 -18.61
C LEU A 350 -17.37 -7.68 -18.78
N SER A 351 -18.34 -7.04 -18.13
CA SER A 351 -18.55 -5.60 -18.17
C SER A 351 -17.68 -4.83 -17.17
N LYS A 352 -17.27 -5.48 -16.06
CA LYS A 352 -16.39 -4.89 -15.06
C LYS A 352 -15.28 -5.85 -14.65
N ILE A 353 -14.05 -5.34 -14.67
CA ILE A 353 -12.86 -6.06 -14.22
C ILE A 353 -12.18 -5.18 -13.17
N ARG A 354 -12.01 -5.70 -11.95
CA ARG A 354 -11.27 -5.03 -10.87
C ARG A 354 -10.07 -5.86 -10.47
N LEU A 355 -8.88 -5.31 -10.65
CA LEU A 355 -7.59 -5.91 -10.30
C LEU A 355 -6.99 -5.04 -9.20
N MET A 356 -7.02 -5.57 -7.97
CA MET A 356 -6.62 -4.88 -6.75
C MET A 356 -5.34 -5.53 -6.20
N ASP A 357 -4.27 -4.78 -6.00
CA ASP A 357 -2.97 -5.32 -5.54
C ASP A 357 -2.49 -6.51 -6.38
N CYS A 358 -2.86 -6.51 -7.67
CA CYS A 358 -2.49 -7.51 -8.65
C CYS A 358 -1.25 -7.02 -9.42
N PRO A 359 -0.14 -7.76 -9.45
CA PRO A 359 0.96 -7.44 -10.36
C PRO A 359 0.53 -7.79 -11.80
N VAL A 360 0.30 -6.74 -12.60
CA VAL A 360 -0.14 -6.87 -14.01
C VAL A 360 1.01 -6.59 -14.96
N SER A 361 1.36 -7.55 -15.82
CA SER A 361 2.37 -7.36 -16.86
C SER A 361 1.79 -6.74 -18.15
N ASP A 362 2.64 -6.30 -19.08
CA ASP A 362 2.21 -5.87 -20.43
C ASP A 362 1.39 -6.96 -21.15
N ALA A 363 1.77 -8.23 -20.98
CA ALA A 363 1.05 -9.37 -21.55
C ALA A 363 -0.30 -9.59 -20.84
N GLY A 364 -0.35 -9.34 -19.53
CA GLY A 364 -1.58 -9.29 -18.75
C GLY A 364 -2.56 -8.25 -19.28
N LEU A 365 -2.12 -6.99 -19.45
CA LEU A 365 -2.95 -5.93 -20.02
C LEU A 365 -3.38 -6.21 -21.46
N ALA A 366 -2.51 -6.83 -22.27
CA ALA A 366 -2.89 -7.27 -23.61
C ALA A 366 -4.05 -8.28 -23.56
N ALA A 367 -3.98 -9.26 -22.65
CA ALA A 367 -5.04 -10.25 -22.47
C ALA A 367 -6.34 -9.63 -21.95
N VAL A 368 -6.27 -8.72 -20.96
CA VAL A 368 -7.45 -7.94 -20.50
C VAL A 368 -8.09 -7.19 -21.67
N SER A 369 -7.26 -6.60 -22.53
CA SER A 369 -7.71 -5.82 -23.68
C SER A 369 -8.39 -6.67 -24.77
N ASP A 370 -8.00 -7.94 -24.89
CA ASP A 370 -8.57 -8.88 -25.85
C ASP A 370 -9.97 -9.38 -25.44
N VAL A 371 -10.39 -9.17 -24.18
CA VAL A 371 -11.78 -9.42 -23.74
C VAL A 371 -12.76 -8.49 -24.47
N GLY A 372 -12.37 -7.24 -24.73
CA GLY A 372 -13.10 -6.27 -25.58
C GLY A 372 -14.44 -5.75 -25.05
N THR A 373 -15.08 -6.42 -24.10
CA THR A 373 -16.38 -6.07 -23.51
C THR A 373 -16.37 -5.14 -22.29
N PRO A 374 -15.27 -4.98 -21.50
CA PRO A 374 -15.30 -4.17 -20.28
C PRO A 374 -15.69 -2.70 -20.52
N THR A 375 -16.59 -2.22 -19.67
CA THR A 375 -16.99 -0.81 -19.52
C THR A 375 -16.30 -0.15 -18.33
N TRP A 376 -15.86 -0.95 -17.35
CA TRP A 376 -15.16 -0.51 -16.16
C TRP A 376 -13.91 -1.37 -15.95
N LEU A 377 -12.75 -0.73 -15.82
CA LEU A 377 -11.48 -1.38 -15.52
C LEU A 377 -10.84 -0.70 -14.32
N CYS A 378 -10.51 -1.48 -13.29
CA CYS A 378 -9.73 -1.02 -12.15
C CYS A 378 -8.39 -1.76 -12.09
N LEU A 379 -7.31 -0.98 -11.99
CA LEU A 379 -5.91 -1.38 -11.92
C LEU A 379 -5.25 -0.67 -10.72
N ARG A 380 -5.65 -1.05 -9.50
CA ARG A 380 -5.20 -0.41 -8.26
C ARG A 380 -4.20 -1.31 -7.54
N GLY A 381 -3.12 -0.76 -6.98
CA GLY A 381 -2.21 -1.49 -6.10
C GLY A 381 -0.74 -1.06 -6.18
N ALA A 382 0.09 -1.60 -5.28
CA ALA A 382 1.44 -1.10 -4.98
C ALA A 382 2.52 -1.42 -6.04
N ASP A 383 2.36 -2.49 -6.84
CA ASP A 383 3.32 -2.93 -7.85
C ASP A 383 2.60 -3.41 -9.12
N ALA A 384 2.37 -2.55 -10.13
CA ALA A 384 2.04 -3.02 -11.47
C ALA A 384 3.19 -2.70 -12.45
N PRO A 385 3.96 -3.73 -12.87
CA PRO A 385 5.15 -3.57 -13.70
C PRO A 385 4.86 -3.31 -15.18
N PHE A 386 3.67 -2.84 -15.56
CA PHE A 386 3.35 -2.58 -16.95
C PHE A 386 3.96 -1.25 -17.43
N SER A 387 4.46 -1.26 -18.66
CA SER A 387 5.07 -0.09 -19.30
C SER A 387 4.04 0.73 -20.08
N GLY A 388 4.46 1.83 -20.71
CA GLY A 388 3.62 2.55 -21.68
C GLY A 388 3.08 1.64 -22.80
N LYS A 389 3.83 0.59 -23.17
CA LYS A 389 3.37 -0.43 -24.13
C LYS A 389 2.15 -1.19 -23.59
N GLY A 390 2.15 -1.56 -22.32
CA GLY A 390 1.00 -2.17 -21.65
C GLY A 390 -0.26 -1.31 -21.74
N LEU A 391 -0.13 -0.02 -21.42
CA LEU A 391 -1.23 0.94 -21.50
C LEU A 391 -1.79 1.12 -22.91
N SER A 392 -0.93 1.08 -23.93
CA SER A 392 -1.36 1.21 -25.33
C SER A 392 -2.40 0.16 -25.74
N TYR A 393 -2.39 -1.03 -25.11
CA TYR A 393 -3.38 -2.07 -25.37
C TYR A 393 -4.80 -1.69 -24.93
N LEU A 394 -4.94 -0.85 -23.89
CA LEU A 394 -6.25 -0.39 -23.42
C LEU A 394 -7.02 0.37 -24.51
N SER A 395 -6.32 0.92 -25.51
CA SER A 395 -6.96 1.54 -26.69
C SER A 395 -7.83 0.57 -27.51
N LYS A 396 -7.63 -0.75 -27.37
CA LYS A 396 -8.49 -1.79 -27.96
C LYS A 396 -9.86 -1.87 -27.28
N LEU A 397 -9.98 -1.48 -26.01
CA LEU A 397 -11.22 -1.55 -25.24
C LEU A 397 -12.17 -0.40 -25.64
N LYS A 398 -12.83 -0.54 -26.79
CA LYS A 398 -13.70 0.50 -27.35
C LYS A 398 -14.93 0.81 -26.49
N LYS A 399 -15.32 -0.08 -25.59
CA LYS A 399 -16.44 0.10 -24.66
C LYS A 399 -16.03 0.65 -23.30
N LEU A 400 -14.73 0.85 -23.04
CA LEU A 400 -14.25 1.31 -21.75
C LEU A 400 -14.72 2.74 -21.48
N GLU A 401 -15.51 2.92 -20.42
CA GLU A 401 -16.04 4.21 -19.98
C GLU A 401 -15.41 4.67 -18.67
N VAL A 402 -15.01 3.75 -17.78
CA VAL A 402 -14.39 4.09 -16.50
C VAL A 402 -13.06 3.36 -16.34
N LEU A 403 -12.01 4.12 -16.04
CA LEU A 403 -10.69 3.59 -15.71
C LEU A 403 -10.27 4.09 -14.32
N GLU A 404 -9.98 3.15 -13.43
CA GLU A 404 -9.30 3.39 -12.16
C GLU A 404 -7.87 2.87 -12.27
N ILE A 405 -6.87 3.69 -11.94
CA ILE A 405 -5.47 3.32 -12.12
C ILE A 405 -4.56 3.90 -11.04
N SER A 406 -3.65 3.09 -10.53
CA SER A 406 -2.54 3.56 -9.66
C SER A 406 -1.38 4.13 -10.49
N ILE A 407 -0.84 5.27 -10.06
CA ILE A 407 0.22 5.99 -10.79
C ILE A 407 1.60 5.38 -10.66
N ASN A 408 1.86 4.61 -9.60
CA ASN A 408 3.16 3.94 -9.44
C ASN A 408 3.50 3.04 -10.66
N ASN A 409 2.51 2.82 -11.54
CA ASN A 409 2.54 2.03 -12.77
C ASN A 409 2.73 2.89 -14.04
N LEU A 410 3.00 4.19 -13.92
CA LEU A 410 3.14 5.12 -15.06
C LEU A 410 4.61 5.55 -15.22
N GLU A 411 5.30 4.94 -16.19
CA GLU A 411 6.58 5.45 -16.70
C GLU A 411 6.41 6.80 -17.43
N PRO A 412 7.50 7.58 -17.66
CA PRO A 412 7.46 8.76 -18.52
C PRO A 412 6.86 8.42 -19.91
N GLY A 413 5.68 8.99 -20.21
CA GLY A 413 4.94 8.72 -21.45
C GLY A 413 3.63 7.94 -21.27
N GLY A 414 3.41 7.29 -20.11
CA GLY A 414 2.16 6.57 -19.82
C GLY A 414 0.91 7.46 -19.85
N THR A 415 1.07 8.73 -19.46
CA THR A 415 0.01 9.76 -19.54
C THR A 415 -0.41 10.06 -20.99
N THR A 416 0.50 9.92 -21.96
CA THR A 416 0.16 10.08 -23.38
C THR A 416 -0.79 8.98 -23.84
N GLU A 417 -0.54 7.74 -23.42
CA GLU A 417 -1.41 6.61 -23.75
C GLU A 417 -2.79 6.71 -23.09
N LEU A 418 -2.86 7.21 -21.85
CA LEU A 418 -4.15 7.53 -21.23
C LEU A 418 -4.95 8.54 -22.07
N GLY A 419 -4.28 9.55 -22.62
CA GLY A 419 -4.88 10.53 -23.54
C GLY A 419 -5.47 9.93 -24.83
N ASN A 420 -5.13 8.69 -25.19
CA ASN A 420 -5.69 8.00 -26.36
C ASN A 420 -7.04 7.33 -26.08
N LEU A 421 -7.48 7.24 -24.83
CA LEU A 421 -8.70 6.56 -24.41
C LEU A 421 -9.95 7.46 -24.56
N LYS A 422 -10.31 7.80 -25.81
CA LYS A 422 -11.33 8.81 -26.14
C LYS A 422 -12.76 8.55 -25.64
N ASN A 423 -13.05 7.31 -25.23
CA ASN A 423 -14.38 6.92 -24.74
C ASN A 423 -14.54 7.04 -23.22
N LEU A 424 -13.46 7.35 -22.48
CA LEU A 424 -13.54 7.51 -21.03
C LEU A 424 -14.48 8.66 -20.64
N ARG A 425 -15.34 8.33 -19.68
CA ARG A 425 -16.24 9.22 -18.94
C ARG A 425 -15.73 9.41 -17.51
N GLY A 426 -15.24 8.34 -16.88
CA GLY A 426 -14.60 8.35 -15.57
C GLY A 426 -13.12 8.03 -15.65
N LEU A 427 -12.28 8.86 -15.04
CA LEU A 427 -10.85 8.57 -14.85
C LEU A 427 -10.48 8.82 -13.39
N HIS A 428 -10.13 7.77 -12.67
CA HIS A 428 -9.75 7.84 -11.27
C HIS A 428 -8.30 7.42 -11.13
N ILE A 429 -7.49 8.32 -10.60
CA ILE A 429 -6.06 8.17 -10.55
C ILE A 429 -5.64 8.18 -9.07
N PHE A 430 -4.99 7.09 -8.64
CA PHE A 430 -4.53 6.89 -7.27
C PHE A 430 -3.00 6.99 -7.19
N CYS A 431 -2.46 8.03 -6.56
CA CYS A 431 -1.04 8.16 -6.26
C CYS A 431 -0.76 7.62 -4.86
N ASP A 432 0.30 6.83 -4.72
CA ASP A 432 0.89 6.52 -3.41
C ASP A 432 2.17 7.34 -3.16
N ARG A 433 2.76 7.92 -4.22
CA ARG A 433 3.96 8.76 -4.15
C ARG A 433 3.81 10.02 -5.01
N LYS A 434 4.50 11.10 -4.61
CA LYS A 434 4.44 12.44 -5.24
C LYS A 434 4.68 12.35 -6.76
N LEU A 435 3.64 12.60 -7.56
CA LEU A 435 3.80 12.86 -8.98
C LEU A 435 4.57 14.14 -9.25
N ARG A 436 5.37 14.14 -10.32
CA ARG A 436 6.14 15.30 -10.76
C ARG A 436 5.25 16.30 -11.51
N ARG A 437 5.71 17.57 -11.55
CA ARG A 437 4.98 18.73 -12.10
C ARG A 437 4.47 18.50 -13.54
N GLY A 438 3.22 18.88 -13.82
CA GLY A 438 2.74 19.17 -15.19
C GLY A 438 2.13 17.99 -15.97
N GLU A 439 1.90 16.84 -15.35
CA GLU A 439 1.53 15.61 -16.06
C GLU A 439 0.03 15.45 -16.39
N LEU A 440 -0.84 16.38 -15.99
CA LEU A 440 -2.28 16.30 -16.26
C LEU A 440 -2.70 16.88 -17.63
N GLY A 441 -1.76 17.38 -18.43
CA GLY A 441 -2.07 17.99 -19.74
C GLY A 441 -2.80 17.05 -20.72
N PHE A 442 -2.62 15.73 -20.58
CA PHE A 442 -3.33 14.74 -21.40
C PHE A 442 -4.84 14.71 -21.16
N LEU A 443 -5.35 15.23 -20.04
CA LEU A 443 -6.78 15.26 -19.75
C LEU A 443 -7.56 16.04 -20.84
N SER A 444 -6.93 17.06 -21.44
CA SER A 444 -7.49 17.81 -22.57
C SER A 444 -7.79 16.93 -23.80
N ASN A 445 -7.16 15.76 -23.90
CA ASN A 445 -7.35 14.80 -24.97
C ASN A 445 -8.53 13.84 -24.73
N LEU A 446 -9.26 13.97 -23.62
CA LEU A 446 -10.38 13.10 -23.22
C LEU A 446 -11.72 13.82 -23.37
N PRO A 447 -12.34 13.81 -24.57
CA PRO A 447 -13.48 14.68 -24.89
C PRO A 447 -14.79 14.29 -24.19
N ARG A 448 -14.87 13.09 -23.60
CA ARG A 448 -16.06 12.56 -22.93
C ARG A 448 -15.93 12.51 -21.40
N LEU A 449 -14.78 12.93 -20.87
CA LEU A 449 -14.49 12.88 -19.45
C LEU A 449 -15.46 13.79 -18.70
N ASN A 450 -16.23 13.22 -17.77
CA ASN A 450 -17.16 13.95 -16.92
C ASN A 450 -16.89 13.74 -15.42
N ASP A 451 -16.20 12.66 -15.05
CA ASP A 451 -15.83 12.32 -13.69
C ASP A 451 -14.32 12.12 -13.58
N LEU A 452 -13.67 12.94 -12.76
CA LEU A 452 -12.24 12.91 -12.52
C LEU A 452 -11.99 12.75 -11.02
N SER A 453 -11.23 11.73 -10.64
CA SER A 453 -10.76 11.54 -9.27
C SER A 453 -9.24 11.50 -9.23
N LEU A 454 -8.65 12.32 -8.38
CA LEU A 454 -7.22 12.38 -8.10
C LEU A 454 -7.04 12.17 -6.60
N ALA A 455 -6.50 11.00 -6.21
CA ALA A 455 -6.25 10.65 -4.83
C ALA A 455 -4.73 10.58 -4.56
N GLY A 456 -4.23 11.20 -3.49
CA GLY A 456 -2.80 11.20 -3.17
C GLY A 456 -1.96 12.14 -4.05
N TYR A 457 -2.60 12.96 -4.88
CA TYR A 457 -1.93 13.81 -5.88
C TYR A 457 -1.42 15.12 -5.27
N CYS A 458 -0.17 15.48 -5.58
CA CYS A 458 0.38 16.80 -5.23
C CYS A 458 -0.11 17.86 -6.23
N MET A 459 -1.16 18.58 -5.85
CA MET A 459 -1.74 19.69 -6.60
C MET A 459 -0.76 20.87 -6.65
N THR A 460 -0.24 21.15 -7.84
CA THR A 460 0.52 22.36 -8.17
C THR A 460 -0.34 23.36 -8.94
N GLU A 461 0.16 24.57 -9.12
CA GLU A 461 -0.50 25.58 -9.97
C GLU A 461 -0.70 25.08 -11.40
N ASP A 462 0.34 24.51 -12.02
CA ASP A 462 0.25 23.92 -13.37
C ASP A 462 -0.78 22.77 -13.45
N ALA A 463 -0.91 21.98 -12.38
CA ALA A 463 -1.88 20.89 -12.31
C ALA A 463 -3.32 21.42 -12.27
N ILE A 464 -3.56 22.48 -11.50
CA ILE A 464 -4.85 23.18 -11.47
C ILE A 464 -5.15 23.83 -12.83
N ASP A 465 -4.16 24.49 -13.42
CA ASP A 465 -4.30 25.15 -14.72
C ASP A 465 -4.58 24.13 -15.85
N SER A 466 -4.05 22.90 -15.74
CA SER A 466 -4.32 21.79 -16.67
C SER A 466 -5.78 21.31 -16.65
N LEU A 467 -6.56 21.65 -15.61
CA LEU A 467 -7.99 21.36 -15.58
C LEU A 467 -8.80 22.31 -16.48
N ALA A 468 -8.19 23.41 -16.96
CA ALA A 468 -8.91 24.41 -17.75
C ALA A 468 -9.46 23.82 -19.05
N GLY A 469 -10.71 24.16 -19.37
CA GLY A 469 -11.38 23.71 -20.60
C GLY A 469 -11.95 22.29 -20.55
N LEU A 470 -11.79 21.57 -19.43
CA LEU A 470 -12.44 20.27 -19.25
C LEU A 470 -13.94 20.43 -19.01
N ASN A 471 -14.73 19.46 -19.51
CA ASN A 471 -16.17 19.40 -19.33
C ASN A 471 -16.59 18.44 -18.21
N ILE A 472 -15.87 18.49 -17.09
CA ILE A 472 -16.11 17.62 -15.93
C ILE A 472 -17.22 18.15 -15.04
N THR A 473 -18.12 17.26 -14.62
CA THR A 473 -19.22 17.53 -13.68
C THR A 473 -18.91 17.02 -12.28
N HIS A 474 -18.01 16.05 -12.15
CA HIS A 474 -17.58 15.51 -10.86
C HIS A 474 -16.06 15.59 -10.76
N LEU A 475 -15.58 16.18 -9.67
CA LEU A 475 -14.16 16.28 -9.35
C LEU A 475 -13.93 15.79 -7.92
N THR A 476 -13.10 14.77 -7.76
CA THR A 476 -12.64 14.31 -6.45
C THR A 476 -11.14 14.59 -6.32
N LEU A 477 -10.75 15.33 -5.30
CA LEU A 477 -9.38 15.63 -4.90
C LEU A 477 -9.24 15.13 -3.46
N ARG A 478 -8.78 13.89 -3.30
CA ARG A 478 -8.68 13.23 -1.99
C ARG A 478 -7.23 13.10 -1.55
N ASN A 479 -6.94 13.32 -0.27
CA ASN A 479 -5.58 13.19 0.28
C ASN A 479 -4.59 14.01 -0.57
N THR A 480 -4.87 15.31 -0.72
CA THR A 480 -4.07 16.22 -1.55
C THR A 480 -3.56 17.38 -0.72
N ASN A 481 -2.51 18.05 -1.18
CA ASN A 481 -2.01 19.30 -0.59
C ASN A 481 -2.86 20.53 -0.97
N LEU A 482 -4.10 20.36 -1.46
CA LEU A 482 -4.94 21.45 -1.90
C LEU A 482 -5.33 22.35 -0.72
N ASP A 483 -4.91 23.61 -0.77
CA ASP A 483 -5.26 24.68 0.17
C ASP A 483 -6.26 25.67 -0.45
N ASP A 484 -6.78 26.62 0.33
CA ASP A 484 -7.74 27.63 -0.19
C ASP A 484 -7.15 28.50 -1.31
N ARG A 485 -5.82 28.70 -1.34
CA ARG A 485 -5.12 29.48 -2.36
C ARG A 485 -5.15 28.76 -3.71
N LEU A 486 -4.78 27.49 -3.76
CA LEU A 486 -4.85 26.67 -4.98
C LEU A 486 -6.30 26.48 -5.42
N LEU A 487 -7.22 26.26 -4.48
CA LEU A 487 -8.64 26.16 -4.78
C LEU A 487 -9.20 27.46 -5.39
N SER A 488 -8.70 28.64 -4.98
CA SER A 488 -9.09 29.92 -5.57
C SER A 488 -8.68 30.09 -7.04
N ARG A 489 -7.71 29.30 -7.50
CA ARG A 489 -7.25 29.27 -8.90
C ARG A 489 -8.01 28.26 -9.76
N LEU A 490 -8.91 27.47 -9.18
CA LEU A 490 -9.64 26.47 -9.93
C LEU A 490 -10.34 27.12 -11.13
N PRO A 491 -10.13 26.62 -12.36
CA PRO A 491 -10.72 27.21 -13.55
C PRO A 491 -12.26 27.11 -13.50
N PRO A 492 -12.98 27.93 -14.27
CA PRO A 492 -14.43 27.82 -14.37
C PRO A 492 -14.80 26.48 -15.02
N LEU A 493 -15.23 25.54 -14.20
CA LEU A 493 -15.64 24.20 -14.60
C LEU A 493 -17.14 24.02 -14.39
N PRO A 494 -17.82 23.21 -15.21
CA PRO A 494 -19.25 22.92 -15.05
C PRO A 494 -19.52 21.89 -13.93
N LEU A 495 -18.79 21.98 -12.82
CA LEU A 495 -18.87 21.04 -11.70
C LEU A 495 -20.25 21.07 -11.05
N GLU A 496 -20.85 19.90 -10.89
CA GLU A 496 -22.00 19.64 -10.04
C GLU A 496 -21.56 19.14 -8.65
N THR A 497 -20.47 18.38 -8.60
CA THR A 497 -19.92 17.85 -7.33
C THR A 497 -18.42 18.10 -7.27
N ILE A 498 -17.95 18.57 -6.11
CA ILE A 498 -16.53 18.57 -5.77
C ILE A 498 -16.32 17.87 -4.43
N ILE A 499 -15.38 16.93 -4.37
CA ILE A 499 -14.99 16.23 -3.13
C ILE A 499 -13.55 16.63 -2.83
N LEU A 500 -13.31 17.18 -1.65
CA LEU A 500 -12.03 17.73 -1.20
C LEU A 500 -11.52 17.00 0.05
N ASP A 501 -11.96 15.76 0.24
CA ASP A 501 -11.69 14.98 1.45
C ASP A 501 -10.18 14.90 1.74
N ASP A 502 -9.80 14.96 3.01
CA ASP A 502 -8.41 14.84 3.46
C ASP A 502 -7.46 15.84 2.77
N SER A 503 -7.95 17.05 2.50
CA SER A 503 -7.17 18.16 1.93
C SER A 503 -6.91 19.28 2.95
N LEU A 504 -6.05 20.24 2.61
CA LEU A 504 -5.57 21.30 3.50
C LEU A 504 -6.46 22.56 3.53
N ILE A 505 -7.77 22.41 3.27
CA ILE A 505 -8.73 23.52 3.22
C ILE A 505 -9.02 24.05 4.63
N GLU A 506 -9.00 25.37 4.81
CA GLU A 506 -9.28 26.07 6.07
C GLU A 506 -10.70 26.67 6.11
N GLY A 507 -11.42 26.67 4.98
CA GLY A 507 -12.81 27.13 4.87
C GLY A 507 -12.95 28.57 4.39
N ASN A 508 -11.87 29.18 3.89
CA ASN A 508 -11.88 30.53 3.33
C ASN A 508 -12.22 30.53 1.82
N ALA A 509 -12.26 29.36 1.17
CA ALA A 509 -12.56 29.20 -0.25
C ALA A 509 -14.06 29.25 -0.60
N ALA A 510 -14.94 29.64 0.32
CA ALA A 510 -16.39 29.72 0.08
C ALA A 510 -16.73 30.58 -1.15
N GLU A 511 -16.07 31.75 -1.28
CA GLU A 511 -16.25 32.63 -2.45
C GLU A 511 -15.73 32.01 -3.74
N SER A 512 -14.60 31.31 -3.69
CA SER A 512 -14.01 30.61 -4.84
C SER A 512 -14.93 29.51 -5.35
N LEU A 513 -15.44 28.68 -4.44
CA LEU A 513 -16.40 27.62 -4.77
C LEU A 513 -17.75 28.18 -5.23
N ALA A 514 -18.18 29.35 -4.73
CA ALA A 514 -19.41 30.00 -5.18
C ALA A 514 -19.35 30.47 -6.65
N ARG A 515 -18.16 30.64 -7.23
CA ARG A 515 -17.98 30.95 -8.66
C ARG A 515 -18.38 29.77 -9.56
N LEU A 516 -18.38 28.54 -9.04
CA LEU A 516 -18.81 27.34 -9.73
C LEU A 516 -20.35 27.28 -9.75
N LYS A 517 -20.95 27.86 -10.79
CA LYS A 517 -22.41 28.11 -10.86
C LYS A 517 -23.26 26.84 -10.79
N ASN A 518 -22.75 25.72 -11.29
CA ASN A 518 -23.48 24.45 -11.34
C ASN A 518 -23.31 23.60 -10.08
N LEU A 519 -22.51 24.05 -9.10
CA LEU A 519 -22.09 23.23 -7.97
C LEU A 519 -23.27 22.97 -7.02
N LYS A 520 -23.62 21.70 -6.86
CA LYS A 520 -24.72 21.20 -6.02
C LYS A 520 -24.21 20.56 -4.73
N ALA A 521 -23.06 19.88 -4.78
CA ALA A 521 -22.54 19.08 -3.68
C ALA A 521 -21.03 19.29 -3.44
N ILE A 522 -20.65 19.37 -2.17
CA ILE A 522 -19.29 19.64 -1.70
C ILE A 522 -18.96 18.69 -0.54
N GLY A 523 -18.00 17.80 -0.74
CA GLY A 523 -17.44 16.94 0.30
C GLY A 523 -16.16 17.57 0.87
N VAL A 524 -16.04 17.61 2.19
CA VAL A 524 -14.88 18.13 2.94
C VAL A 524 -14.56 17.22 4.13
N ALA A 525 -14.79 15.91 3.98
CA ALA A 525 -14.57 14.97 5.07
C ALA A 525 -13.08 14.89 5.41
N TYR A 526 -12.77 14.78 6.71
CA TYR A 526 -11.38 14.64 7.19
C TYR A 526 -10.43 15.80 6.80
N CYS A 527 -10.93 16.97 6.40
CA CYS A 527 -10.11 18.17 6.20
C CYS A 527 -9.61 18.68 7.57
N ARG A 528 -8.44 18.22 8.02
CA ARG A 528 -7.91 18.50 9.38
C ARG A 528 -7.68 19.98 9.69
N ARG A 529 -7.55 20.82 8.65
CA ARG A 529 -7.39 22.28 8.79
C ARG A 529 -8.70 23.05 8.77
N LEU A 530 -9.82 22.39 8.49
CA LEU A 530 -11.12 23.02 8.42
C LEU A 530 -11.65 23.27 9.84
N THR A 531 -11.44 24.49 10.32
CA THR A 531 -11.94 24.92 11.63
C THR A 531 -13.48 24.98 11.65
N PRO A 532 -14.13 24.91 12.83
CA PRO A 532 -15.58 25.12 12.95
C PRO A 532 -16.05 26.43 12.31
N ASP A 533 -15.28 27.52 12.49
CA ASP A 533 -15.55 28.80 11.86
C ASP A 533 -15.43 28.74 10.33
N GLY A 534 -14.43 28.03 9.81
CA GLY A 534 -14.26 27.76 8.38
C GLY A 534 -15.42 26.96 7.79
N LEU A 535 -15.88 25.93 8.50
CA LEU A 535 -17.05 25.14 8.11
C LEU A 535 -18.32 26.00 8.09
N ASP A 536 -18.50 26.89 9.07
CA ASP A 536 -19.62 27.82 9.10
C ASP A 536 -19.56 28.87 7.99
N LYS A 537 -18.37 29.35 7.61
CA LYS A 537 -18.18 30.19 6.42
C LYS A 537 -18.60 29.45 5.15
N LEU A 538 -18.20 28.19 4.98
CA LEU A 538 -18.63 27.36 3.85
C LEU A 538 -20.15 27.17 3.85
N ARG A 539 -20.78 26.87 4.99
CA ARG A 539 -22.25 26.74 5.10
C ARG A 539 -22.98 28.02 4.70
N LYS A 540 -22.50 29.18 5.17
CA LYS A 540 -23.12 30.48 4.87
C LYS A 540 -22.91 30.88 3.41
N GLY A 541 -21.73 30.62 2.85
CA GLY A 541 -21.42 30.94 1.46
C GLY A 541 -22.05 29.99 0.44
N LEU A 542 -22.30 28.74 0.83
CA LEU A 542 -22.76 27.65 -0.04
C LEU A 542 -23.91 26.87 0.62
N PRO A 543 -25.04 27.53 0.90
CA PRO A 543 -26.13 26.93 1.68
C PRO A 543 -26.72 25.71 0.97
N GLY A 544 -26.87 24.60 1.73
CA GLY A 544 -27.44 23.35 1.24
C GLY A 544 -26.55 22.54 0.29
N ARG A 545 -25.28 22.94 0.11
CA ARG A 545 -24.35 22.28 -0.82
C ARG A 545 -23.33 21.36 -0.14
N LEU A 546 -23.13 21.47 1.18
CA LEU A 546 -22.22 20.57 1.90
C LEU A 546 -22.87 19.19 2.09
N ILE A 547 -22.14 18.14 1.74
CA ILE A 547 -22.55 16.75 1.96
C ILE A 547 -21.72 16.13 3.09
N ASN A 548 -22.36 15.32 3.93
CA ASN A 548 -21.67 14.49 4.91
C ASN A 548 -21.61 13.05 4.36
N ARG A 549 -20.40 12.52 4.19
CA ARG A 549 -20.21 11.11 3.81
C ARG A 549 -19.82 10.31 5.05
N GLY A 550 -20.69 9.38 5.43
CA GLY A 550 -20.30 8.24 6.28
C GLY A 550 -19.44 7.25 5.49
N GLU A 551 -18.80 6.33 6.22
CA GLU A 551 -17.65 5.51 5.81
C GLU A 551 -17.86 4.50 4.66
N ASP A 552 -19.06 4.37 4.07
CA ASP A 552 -19.32 3.34 3.06
C ASP A 552 -19.28 3.85 1.60
N GLU A 553 -18.41 3.21 0.82
CA GLU A 553 -18.14 3.46 -0.59
C GLU A 553 -19.39 3.28 -1.48
N GLY A 554 -19.62 4.26 -2.38
CA GLY A 554 -20.37 4.02 -3.63
C GLY A 554 -21.73 4.69 -3.81
N ARG A 555 -22.29 5.39 -2.82
CA ARG A 555 -23.48 6.24 -3.02
C ARG A 555 -23.27 7.65 -2.48
N VAL A 556 -23.47 8.66 -3.33
CA VAL A 556 -23.63 10.06 -2.89
C VAL A 556 -25.07 10.22 -2.42
N GLU A 557 -25.34 9.87 -1.17
CA GLU A 557 -26.57 10.36 -0.53
C GLU A 557 -26.28 11.72 0.10
N ILE A 558 -27.16 12.69 -0.17
CA ILE A 558 -27.14 14.02 0.45
C ILE A 558 -27.63 13.83 1.89
N ILE A 559 -26.72 13.45 2.79
CA ILE A 559 -27.03 13.42 4.22
C ILE A 559 -26.65 14.80 4.78
N PRO A 560 -27.58 15.53 5.43
CA PRO A 560 -27.25 16.77 6.11
C PRO A 560 -26.17 16.49 7.15
N TYR A 561 -25.13 17.31 7.16
CA TYR A 561 -24.06 17.23 8.15
C TYR A 561 -24.64 17.33 9.56
N VAL A 562 -24.47 16.25 10.33
CA VAL A 562 -24.78 16.19 11.76
C VAL A 562 -23.43 16.34 12.48
N PRO A 563 -23.24 17.37 13.32
CA PRO A 563 -22.04 17.48 14.13
C PRO A 563 -21.89 16.23 15.01
N ALA A 564 -20.69 15.64 15.05
CA ALA A 564 -20.38 14.58 16.01
C ALA A 564 -20.56 15.15 17.43
N GLY A 565 -21.50 14.57 18.17
CA GLY A 565 -21.92 15.09 19.46
C GLY A 565 -23.14 14.34 20.02
N ARG A 566 -22.99 13.03 20.25
CA ARG A 566 -23.53 12.31 21.41
C ARG A 566 -22.94 10.93 21.54
#